data_AF-A0A1G7X3N2-F1
#
_entry.id   AF-A0A1G7X3N2-F1
#
_cell.length_a   1.000
_cell.length_b   1.000
_cell.length_c   1.000
_cell.angle_alpha   90.00
_cell.angle_beta   90.00
_cell.angle_gamma   90.00
#
_symmetry.space_group_name_H-M   'P 1'
#
loop_
_entity.id
_entity.type
_entity.pdbx_description
1 polymer ?
#
loop_
_entity_poly.entity_id
_entity_poly.type
_entity_poly.pdbx_seq_one_letter_code
_entity_poly.pdbx_strand_id
1 'polypeptide(L)'
;MDLADYLRLLPKVELHCHFVATIRPSTLVELARARDVPLPSYDPDVLFDYDNIVDFLTVFEAAQPVFADKGVFERVAYESVEDAVAAGNLRYREYFVNADLFPIPYAEVLDAMVAGLAAAERDFGVGFGIIPAIARQRPPASALDLVRTILDDGRPEVLGIGQDYLTPQNTESPELWVEAYALAERHGLRRTAHVAEIPGSTAAAVTVAIEQLGCARIDHGYHVLDDPAVVEAARALQIPFTCTPYSTRVLSGWEMTPEHPVARMIRAGLNVTLSTDDPTFFRTDLGREYAQALPAMGFGAADGARIALAGVDASWLPADRKERLRAEFTGQIRALDAALGSVPGSGSAPS
;
A
#
# COMPACT_ATOMS: atom_id res chain seq x y z
N MET A 1 10.61 13.62 -23.04
CA MET A 1 9.76 13.09 -21.95
C MET A 1 9.54 14.24 -20.98
N ASP A 2 8.33 14.43 -20.46
CA ASP A 2 8.09 15.41 -19.41
C ASP A 2 8.24 14.78 -18.01
N LEU A 3 8.08 15.59 -16.96
CA LEU A 3 8.22 15.11 -15.58
C LEU A 3 7.14 14.10 -15.19
N ALA A 4 5.90 14.27 -15.65
CA ALA A 4 4.81 13.37 -15.31
C ALA A 4 5.03 11.99 -15.92
N ASP A 5 5.44 11.93 -17.20
CA ASP A 5 5.83 10.69 -17.87
C ASP A 5 7.02 10.01 -17.18
N TYR A 6 8.05 10.78 -16.81
CA TYR A 6 9.20 10.25 -16.07
C TYR A 6 8.75 9.57 -14.77
N LEU A 7 7.98 10.28 -13.94
CA LEU A 7 7.53 9.80 -12.63
C LEU A 7 6.59 8.59 -12.77
N ARG A 8 5.71 8.59 -13.77
CA ARG A 8 4.84 7.46 -14.09
C ARG A 8 5.65 6.23 -14.52
N LEU A 9 6.70 6.41 -15.31
CA LEU A 9 7.54 5.32 -15.84
C LEU A 9 8.64 4.84 -14.88
N LEU A 10 8.92 5.53 -13.78
CA LEU A 10 9.84 5.01 -12.75
C LEU A 10 9.43 3.58 -12.36
N PRO A 11 10.37 2.63 -12.23
CA PRO A 11 10.03 1.32 -11.66
C PRO A 11 9.68 1.48 -10.18
N LYS A 12 8.64 0.78 -9.71
CA LYS A 12 8.12 0.99 -8.36
C LYS A 12 7.90 -0.31 -7.61
N VAL A 13 8.12 -0.21 -6.30
CA VAL A 13 7.68 -1.20 -5.30
C VAL A 13 6.50 -0.60 -4.54
N GLU A 14 5.48 -1.40 -4.30
CA GLU A 14 4.30 -1.02 -3.52
C GLU A 14 4.20 -1.87 -2.26
N LEU A 15 4.19 -1.21 -1.09
CA LEU A 15 4.33 -1.91 0.20
C LEU A 15 3.09 -1.77 1.09
N HIS A 16 2.09 -1.04 0.60
CA HIS A 16 0.86 -0.73 1.31
C HIS A 16 -0.31 -0.69 0.32
N CYS A 17 -0.91 -1.86 0.14
CA CYS A 17 -2.03 -2.04 -0.77
C CYS A 17 -2.94 -3.15 -0.24
N HIS A 18 -4.22 -2.84 -0.04
CA HIS A 18 -5.23 -3.81 0.40
C HIS A 18 -5.76 -4.60 -0.79
N PHE A 19 -5.65 -5.93 -0.73
CA PHE A 19 -5.97 -6.81 -1.84
C PHE A 19 -7.39 -6.61 -2.39
N VAL A 20 -8.39 -6.55 -1.49
CA VAL A 20 -9.81 -6.37 -1.84
C VAL A 20 -10.02 -5.11 -2.67
N ALA A 21 -9.27 -4.06 -2.38
CA ALA A 21 -9.36 -2.77 -3.02
C ALA A 21 -8.63 -2.65 -4.36
N THR A 22 -8.07 -3.76 -4.85
CA THR A 22 -7.49 -3.83 -6.19
C THR A 22 -8.44 -4.38 -7.24
N ILE A 23 -9.67 -4.73 -6.85
CA ILE A 23 -10.71 -5.15 -7.80
C ILE A 23 -11.02 -4.03 -8.79
N ARG A 24 -11.05 -4.34 -10.09
CA ARG A 24 -11.49 -3.37 -11.10
C ARG A 24 -12.93 -2.93 -10.83
N PRO A 25 -13.28 -1.64 -11.05
CA PRO A 25 -14.66 -1.18 -11.01
C PRO A 25 -15.62 -2.03 -11.85
N SER A 26 -15.21 -2.38 -13.07
CA SER A 26 -15.99 -3.22 -13.99
C SER A 26 -16.16 -4.65 -13.47
N THR A 27 -15.12 -5.25 -12.91
CA THR A 27 -15.16 -6.58 -12.28
C THR A 27 -16.07 -6.57 -11.05
N LEU A 28 -16.03 -5.53 -10.22
CA LEU A 28 -16.93 -5.38 -9.07
C LEU A 28 -18.40 -5.33 -9.52
N VAL A 29 -18.72 -4.48 -10.50
CA VAL A 29 -20.07 -4.35 -11.08
C VAL A 29 -20.56 -5.67 -11.68
N GLU A 30 -19.71 -6.37 -12.44
CA GLU A 30 -20.03 -7.66 -13.04
C GLU A 30 -20.38 -8.70 -11.97
N LEU A 31 -19.51 -8.87 -10.97
CA LEU A 31 -19.68 -9.89 -9.94
C LEU A 31 -20.81 -9.56 -8.97
N ALA A 32 -21.05 -8.28 -8.69
CA ALA A 32 -22.18 -7.83 -7.88
C ALA A 32 -23.51 -8.15 -8.56
N ARG A 33 -23.63 -7.89 -9.87
CA ARG A 33 -24.82 -8.28 -10.66
C ARG A 33 -25.03 -9.80 -10.66
N ALA A 34 -23.96 -10.57 -10.80
CA ALA A 34 -24.04 -12.03 -10.82
C ALA A 34 -24.49 -12.63 -9.48
N ARG A 35 -24.38 -11.88 -8.38
CA ARG A 35 -24.65 -12.33 -7.00
C ARG A 35 -25.77 -11.55 -6.30
N ASP A 36 -26.50 -10.71 -7.04
CA ASP A 36 -27.54 -9.84 -6.49
C ASP A 36 -27.06 -8.97 -5.31
N VAL A 37 -25.79 -8.56 -5.32
CA VAL A 37 -25.23 -7.63 -4.32
C VAL A 37 -25.61 -6.21 -4.71
N PRO A 38 -26.35 -5.46 -3.87
CA PRO A 38 -26.77 -4.11 -4.20
C PRO A 38 -25.57 -3.15 -4.21
N LEU A 39 -25.44 -2.38 -5.29
CA LEU A 39 -24.51 -1.26 -5.41
C LEU A 39 -25.29 0.05 -5.54
N PRO A 40 -24.75 1.18 -5.07
CA PRO A 40 -25.38 2.50 -5.27
C PRO A 40 -25.43 2.91 -6.75
N SER A 41 -24.49 2.40 -7.56
CA SER A 41 -24.51 2.49 -9.01
C SER A 41 -23.94 1.21 -9.62
N TYR A 42 -24.37 0.85 -10.83
CA TYR A 42 -23.75 -0.20 -11.64
C TYR A 42 -23.02 0.37 -12.86
N ASP A 43 -22.77 1.68 -12.87
CA ASP A 43 -21.87 2.34 -13.80
C ASP A 43 -20.49 2.42 -13.14
N PRO A 44 -19.48 1.70 -13.66
CA PRO A 44 -18.14 1.67 -13.06
C PRO A 44 -17.45 3.03 -13.04
N ASP A 45 -17.84 3.97 -13.91
CA ASP A 45 -17.19 5.28 -14.01
C ASP A 45 -17.60 6.23 -12.85
N VAL A 46 -18.78 6.02 -12.28
CA VAL A 46 -19.35 6.86 -11.20
C VAL A 46 -19.51 6.12 -9.87
N LEU A 47 -19.30 4.79 -9.83
CA LEU A 47 -19.44 3.98 -8.61
C LEU A 47 -18.54 4.47 -7.45
N PHE A 48 -17.42 5.10 -7.77
CA PHE A 48 -16.43 5.57 -6.81
C PHE A 48 -16.46 7.12 -6.68
N ASP A 49 -17.50 7.77 -7.20
CA ASP A 49 -17.76 9.19 -6.96
C ASP A 49 -18.46 9.35 -5.60
N TYR A 50 -17.68 9.69 -4.57
CA TYR A 50 -18.19 9.88 -3.21
C TYR A 50 -18.44 11.36 -2.93
N ASP A 51 -19.62 11.68 -2.40
CA ASP A 51 -19.88 13.01 -1.83
C ASP A 51 -19.37 13.09 -0.39
N ASN A 52 -19.29 11.95 0.31
CA ASN A 52 -18.84 11.86 1.71
C ASN A 52 -18.39 10.43 2.11
N ILE A 53 -17.89 10.29 3.34
CA ILE A 53 -17.39 9.02 3.88
C ILE A 53 -18.46 7.91 3.95
N VAL A 54 -19.75 8.23 4.08
CA VAL A 54 -20.83 7.23 4.09
C VAL A 54 -20.97 6.57 2.72
N ASP A 55 -20.80 7.34 1.63
CA ASP A 55 -20.86 6.80 0.27
C ASP A 55 -19.68 5.86 0.01
N PHE A 56 -18.48 6.25 0.47
CA PHE A 56 -17.30 5.38 0.46
C PHE A 56 -17.55 4.07 1.20
N LEU A 57 -18.02 4.13 2.45
CA LEU A 57 -18.27 2.95 3.27
C LEU A 57 -19.32 2.04 2.65
N THR A 58 -20.37 2.60 2.03
CA THR A 58 -21.41 1.83 1.34
C THR A 58 -20.83 0.96 0.22
N VAL A 59 -19.95 1.52 -0.62
CA VAL A 59 -19.31 0.75 -1.70
C VAL A 59 -18.27 -0.22 -1.15
N PHE A 60 -17.52 0.18 -0.11
CA PHE A 60 -16.51 -0.65 0.53
C PHE A 60 -17.10 -1.90 1.17
N GLU A 61 -18.21 -1.75 1.91
CA GLU A 61 -18.95 -2.86 2.50
C GLU A 61 -19.55 -3.77 1.41
N ALA A 62 -20.02 -3.21 0.29
CA ALA A 62 -20.58 -3.98 -0.82
C ALA A 62 -19.54 -4.79 -1.60
N ALA A 63 -18.24 -4.43 -1.53
CA ALA A 63 -17.19 -5.21 -2.17
C ALA A 63 -16.90 -6.53 -1.46
N GLN A 64 -17.07 -6.61 -0.13
CA GLN A 64 -16.80 -7.84 0.63
C GLN A 64 -17.62 -9.06 0.18
N PRO A 65 -18.96 -9.00 0.05
CA PRO A 65 -19.77 -10.16 -0.35
C PRO A 65 -19.49 -10.61 -1.80
N VAL A 66 -18.79 -9.81 -2.59
CA VAL A 66 -18.36 -10.20 -3.94
C VAL A 66 -17.22 -11.23 -3.90
N PHE A 67 -16.38 -11.20 -2.87
CA PHE A 67 -15.30 -12.17 -2.63
C PHE A 67 -15.82 -13.47 -1.98
N ALA A 68 -16.68 -14.17 -2.71
CA ALA A 68 -17.40 -15.36 -2.20
C ALA A 68 -16.72 -16.70 -2.55
N ASP A 69 -15.89 -16.76 -3.58
CA ASP A 69 -15.27 -17.99 -4.06
C ASP A 69 -13.86 -17.76 -4.64
N LYS A 70 -13.09 -18.84 -4.77
CA LYS A 70 -11.69 -18.85 -5.23
C LYS A 70 -11.49 -18.14 -6.56
N GLY A 71 -12.42 -18.30 -7.51
CA GLY A 71 -12.26 -17.74 -8.85
C GLY A 71 -12.21 -16.21 -8.85
N VAL A 72 -12.88 -15.58 -7.88
CA VAL A 72 -12.82 -14.12 -7.69
C VAL A 72 -11.43 -13.68 -7.22
N PHE A 73 -10.87 -14.37 -6.21
CA PHE A 73 -9.53 -14.06 -5.72
C PHE A 73 -8.46 -14.26 -6.79
N GLU A 74 -8.51 -15.36 -7.54
CA GLU A 74 -7.60 -15.62 -8.67
C GLU A 74 -7.66 -14.52 -9.73
N ARG A 75 -8.88 -14.12 -10.13
CA ARG A 75 -9.09 -13.08 -11.13
C ARG A 75 -8.57 -11.73 -10.65
N VAL A 76 -8.98 -11.29 -9.45
CA VAL A 76 -8.57 -9.98 -8.89
C VAL A 76 -7.06 -9.92 -8.70
N ALA A 77 -6.46 -11.01 -8.22
CA ALA A 77 -5.01 -11.12 -8.11
C ALA A 77 -4.29 -10.89 -9.45
N TYR A 78 -4.76 -11.50 -10.53
CA TYR A 78 -4.17 -11.30 -11.85
C TYR A 78 -4.40 -9.88 -12.39
N GLU A 79 -5.66 -9.43 -12.40
CA GLU A 79 -6.07 -8.12 -12.93
C GLU A 79 -5.37 -6.96 -12.22
N SER A 80 -5.22 -7.06 -10.89
CA SER A 80 -4.57 -6.01 -10.08
C SER A 80 -3.11 -5.77 -10.42
N VAL A 81 -2.39 -6.79 -10.90
CA VAL A 81 -1.00 -6.68 -11.34
C VAL A 81 -0.94 -6.13 -12.76
N GLU A 82 -1.80 -6.63 -13.66
CA GLU A 82 -1.91 -6.14 -15.04
C GLU A 82 -2.12 -4.62 -15.07
N ASP A 83 -3.07 -4.11 -14.28
CA ASP A 83 -3.38 -2.69 -14.22
C ASP A 83 -2.23 -1.87 -13.62
N ALA A 84 -1.61 -2.37 -12.55
CA ALA A 84 -0.54 -1.64 -11.87
C ALA A 84 0.75 -1.56 -12.70
N VAL A 85 1.04 -2.56 -13.53
CA VAL A 85 2.12 -2.52 -14.51
C VAL A 85 1.83 -1.47 -15.58
N ALA A 86 0.63 -1.49 -16.14
CA ALA A 86 0.22 -0.55 -17.19
C ALA A 86 0.20 0.90 -16.71
N ALA A 87 -0.35 1.15 -15.51
CA ALA A 87 -0.53 2.47 -14.96
C ALA A 87 0.77 3.05 -14.38
N GLY A 88 1.54 2.24 -13.64
CA GLY A 88 2.60 2.73 -12.75
C GLY A 88 3.96 2.05 -12.85
N ASN A 89 4.19 1.12 -13.78
CA ASN A 89 5.44 0.34 -13.86
C ASN A 89 5.77 -0.38 -12.54
N LEU A 90 4.76 -1.07 -11.97
CA LEU A 90 4.94 -1.93 -10.79
C LEU A 90 5.97 -3.03 -11.08
N ARG A 91 6.84 -3.32 -10.10
CA ARG A 91 7.86 -4.39 -10.16
C ARG A 91 7.80 -5.36 -8.99
N TYR A 92 7.25 -4.93 -7.87
CA TYR A 92 7.03 -5.78 -6.69
C TYR A 92 5.92 -5.21 -5.82
N ARG A 93 5.03 -6.04 -5.29
CA ARG A 93 3.97 -5.60 -4.36
C ARG A 93 3.83 -6.52 -3.15
N GLU A 94 3.66 -5.94 -1.97
CA GLU A 94 3.22 -6.66 -0.77
C GLU A 94 1.75 -6.33 -0.48
N TYR A 95 0.91 -7.36 -0.44
CA TYR A 95 -0.55 -7.21 -0.30
C TYR A 95 -1.01 -7.43 1.13
N PHE A 96 -1.83 -6.52 1.64
CA PHE A 96 -2.59 -6.72 2.86
C PHE A 96 -3.87 -7.51 2.57
N VAL A 97 -4.19 -8.49 3.43
CA VAL A 97 -5.43 -9.26 3.33
C VAL A 97 -5.95 -9.68 4.71
N ASN A 98 -7.22 -9.43 4.99
CA ASN A 98 -7.91 -9.95 6.17
C ASN A 98 -8.57 -11.30 5.86
N ALA A 99 -7.75 -12.31 5.57
CA ALA A 99 -8.23 -13.59 5.02
C ALA A 99 -9.21 -14.33 5.95
N ASP A 100 -9.17 -14.07 7.25
CA ASP A 100 -10.06 -14.63 8.28
C ASP A 100 -11.45 -13.95 8.35
N LEU A 101 -11.70 -12.92 7.54
CA LEU A 101 -13.01 -12.26 7.41
C LEU A 101 -13.86 -12.82 6.26
N PHE A 102 -13.28 -13.59 5.34
CA PHE A 102 -14.02 -14.17 4.23
C PHE A 102 -14.80 -15.43 4.64
N PRO A 103 -15.90 -15.76 3.93
CA PRO A 103 -16.71 -16.93 4.25
C PRO A 103 -16.05 -18.27 3.86
N ILE A 104 -14.92 -18.25 3.16
CA ILE A 104 -14.16 -19.43 2.76
C ILE A 104 -12.91 -19.60 3.66
N PRO A 105 -12.37 -20.82 3.82
CA PRO A 105 -11.22 -21.06 4.68
C PRO A 105 -9.99 -20.22 4.31
N TYR A 106 -9.22 -19.81 5.31
CA TYR A 106 -7.97 -19.03 5.14
C TYR A 106 -7.05 -19.58 4.05
N ALA A 107 -6.76 -20.89 4.09
CA ALA A 107 -5.90 -21.55 3.12
C ALA A 107 -6.47 -21.48 1.70
N GLU A 108 -7.79 -21.54 1.54
CA GLU A 108 -8.47 -21.45 0.26
C GLU A 108 -8.41 -20.04 -0.34
N VAL A 109 -8.47 -19.00 0.50
CA VAL A 109 -8.23 -17.60 0.09
C VAL A 109 -6.80 -17.46 -0.44
N LEU A 110 -5.82 -17.94 0.33
CA LEU A 110 -4.41 -17.78 -0.03
C LEU A 110 -4.03 -18.61 -1.25
N ASP A 111 -4.53 -19.85 -1.39
CA ASP A 111 -4.34 -20.66 -2.60
C ASP A 111 -4.77 -19.90 -3.86
N ALA A 112 -5.97 -19.30 -3.81
CA ALA A 112 -6.54 -18.59 -4.94
C ALA A 112 -5.78 -17.29 -5.25
N MET A 113 -5.44 -16.50 -4.23
CA MET A 113 -4.62 -15.30 -4.40
C MET A 113 -3.25 -15.65 -5.01
N VAL A 114 -2.56 -16.66 -4.48
CA VAL A 114 -1.25 -17.09 -4.97
C VAL A 114 -1.34 -17.61 -6.41
N ALA A 115 -2.39 -18.35 -6.78
CA ALA A 115 -2.57 -18.83 -8.14
C ALA A 115 -2.69 -17.67 -9.15
N GLY A 116 -3.49 -16.65 -8.85
CA GLY A 116 -3.61 -15.46 -9.69
C GLY A 116 -2.33 -14.61 -9.74
N LEU A 117 -1.70 -14.37 -8.58
CA LEU A 117 -0.46 -13.59 -8.50
C LEU A 117 0.72 -14.30 -9.17
N ALA A 118 0.83 -15.63 -9.05
CA ALA A 118 1.85 -16.41 -9.75
C ALA A 118 1.61 -16.47 -11.27
N ALA A 119 0.36 -16.40 -11.72
CA ALA A 119 0.06 -16.22 -13.14
C ALA A 119 0.52 -14.85 -13.65
N ALA A 120 0.21 -13.78 -12.91
CA ALA A 120 0.68 -12.45 -13.25
C ALA A 120 2.22 -12.29 -13.15
N GLU A 121 2.89 -12.96 -12.21
CA GLU A 121 4.36 -12.95 -12.13
C GLU A 121 4.98 -13.56 -13.40
N ARG A 122 4.39 -14.63 -13.97
CA ARG A 122 4.88 -15.22 -15.23
C ARG A 122 4.71 -14.29 -16.42
N ASP A 123 3.59 -13.58 -16.49
CA ASP A 123 3.22 -12.78 -17.67
C ASP A 123 3.82 -11.37 -17.63
N PHE A 124 4.00 -10.80 -16.44
CA PHE A 124 4.45 -9.42 -16.25
C PHE A 124 5.79 -9.27 -15.50
N GLY A 125 6.31 -10.35 -14.89
CA GLY A 125 7.57 -10.32 -14.14
C GLY A 125 7.48 -9.58 -12.80
N VAL A 126 6.27 -9.38 -12.26
CA VAL A 126 6.04 -8.69 -10.98
C VAL A 126 6.00 -9.69 -9.85
N GLY A 127 6.98 -9.62 -8.95
CA GLY A 127 6.98 -10.44 -7.73
C GLY A 127 5.98 -9.93 -6.70
N PHE A 128 5.65 -10.78 -5.72
CA PHE A 128 4.72 -10.41 -4.66
C PHE A 128 5.08 -10.96 -3.28
N GLY A 129 4.40 -10.42 -2.27
CA GLY A 129 4.35 -10.95 -0.91
C GLY A 129 2.95 -10.75 -0.33
N ILE A 130 2.59 -11.54 0.67
CA ILE A 130 1.29 -11.47 1.35
C ILE A 130 1.51 -11.15 2.82
N ILE A 131 0.67 -10.26 3.34
CA ILE A 131 0.66 -9.79 4.72
C ILE A 131 -0.76 -9.96 5.25
N PRO A 132 -1.07 -11.09 5.92
CA PRO A 132 -2.31 -11.21 6.64
C PRO A 132 -2.40 -10.14 7.73
N ALA A 133 -3.52 -9.41 7.75
CA ALA A 133 -3.68 -8.24 8.58
C ALA A 133 -4.68 -8.47 9.71
N ILE A 134 -4.29 -8.07 10.92
CA ILE A 134 -5.16 -8.11 12.10
C ILE A 134 -6.26 -7.07 11.93
N ALA A 135 -7.51 -7.51 11.87
CA ALA A 135 -8.67 -6.63 11.86
C ALA A 135 -8.98 -6.10 13.27
N ARG A 136 -8.61 -4.84 13.56
CA ARG A 136 -8.70 -4.25 14.92
C ARG A 136 -10.11 -4.17 15.50
N GLN A 137 -11.13 -4.29 14.67
CA GLN A 137 -12.54 -4.38 15.09
C GLN A 137 -12.87 -5.67 15.85
N ARG A 138 -12.03 -6.71 15.75
CA ARG A 138 -12.18 -7.98 16.47
C ARG A 138 -11.46 -7.95 17.83
N PRO A 139 -11.83 -8.79 18.80
CA PRO A 139 -11.10 -8.86 20.07
C PRO A 139 -9.64 -9.32 19.89
N PRO A 140 -8.69 -8.90 20.77
CA PRO A 140 -7.27 -9.29 20.74
C PRO A 140 -6.98 -10.78 20.59
N ALA A 141 -7.82 -11.65 21.15
CA ALA A 141 -7.70 -13.10 20.99
C ALA A 141 -7.71 -13.53 19.51
N SER A 142 -8.48 -12.85 18.65
CA SER A 142 -8.55 -13.15 17.22
C SER A 142 -7.21 -12.90 16.51
N ALA A 143 -6.43 -11.91 16.97
CA ALA A 143 -5.11 -11.63 16.42
C ALA A 143 -4.12 -12.77 16.72
N LEU A 144 -4.17 -13.35 17.92
CA LEU A 144 -3.37 -14.53 18.27
C LEU A 144 -3.77 -15.75 17.43
N ASP A 145 -5.07 -15.94 17.21
CA ASP A 145 -5.59 -17.04 16.39
C ASP A 145 -5.19 -16.89 14.91
N LEU A 146 -5.18 -15.66 14.38
CA LEU A 146 -4.67 -15.37 13.05
C LEU A 146 -3.17 -15.73 12.96
N VAL A 147 -2.34 -15.30 13.91
CA VAL A 147 -0.90 -15.64 13.89
C VAL A 147 -0.69 -17.15 13.97
N ARG A 148 -1.46 -17.89 14.80
CA ARG A 148 -1.40 -19.35 14.84
C ARG A 148 -1.78 -19.97 13.49
N THR A 149 -2.84 -19.48 12.87
CA THR A 149 -3.28 -19.94 11.55
C THR A 149 -2.20 -19.75 10.49
N ILE A 150 -1.51 -18.59 10.49
CA ILE A 150 -0.37 -18.32 9.59
C ILE A 150 0.75 -19.34 9.81
N LEU A 151 1.09 -19.62 11.06
CA LEU A 151 2.17 -20.55 11.41
C LEU A 151 1.83 -22.00 11.06
N ASP A 152 0.58 -22.40 11.25
CA ASP A 152 0.11 -23.75 10.92
C ASP A 152 0.03 -23.98 9.41
N ASP A 153 -0.35 -22.96 8.63
CA ASP A 153 -0.41 -23.02 7.16
C ASP A 153 0.98 -22.92 6.50
N GLY A 154 1.88 -22.08 7.04
CA GLY A 154 3.32 -22.14 6.75
C GLY A 154 3.76 -21.74 5.32
N ARG A 155 2.97 -20.90 4.63
CA ARG A 155 3.25 -20.48 3.25
C ARG A 155 4.47 -19.56 3.11
N PRO A 156 5.34 -19.79 2.11
CA PRO A 156 6.49 -18.93 1.87
C PRO A 156 6.12 -17.53 1.33
N GLU A 157 4.95 -17.38 0.71
CA GLU A 157 4.45 -16.09 0.21
C GLU A 157 4.00 -15.17 1.35
N VAL A 158 3.71 -15.72 2.54
CA VAL A 158 3.34 -14.94 3.73
C VAL A 158 4.60 -14.46 4.44
N LEU A 159 4.85 -13.15 4.38
CA LEU A 159 6.12 -12.56 4.81
C LEU A 159 6.11 -12.08 6.26
N GLY A 160 4.94 -11.87 6.83
CA GLY A 160 4.75 -11.23 8.11
C GLY A 160 3.29 -10.92 8.41
N ILE A 161 3.07 -10.03 9.37
CA ILE A 161 1.74 -9.55 9.77
C ILE A 161 1.66 -8.02 9.73
N GLY A 162 0.43 -7.54 9.57
CA GLY A 162 0.04 -6.14 9.71
C GLY A 162 -1.16 -5.96 10.64
N GLN A 163 -1.67 -4.74 10.73
CA GLN A 163 -2.96 -4.43 11.35
C GLN A 163 -3.64 -3.30 10.58
N ASP A 164 -4.97 -3.33 10.53
CA ASP A 164 -5.85 -2.36 9.87
C ASP A 164 -7.22 -2.29 10.60
N TYR A 165 -8.23 -1.66 10.00
CA TYR A 165 -9.51 -1.29 10.65
C TYR A 165 -9.31 -0.40 11.89
N LEU A 166 -10.37 -0.03 12.58
CA LEU A 166 -10.31 0.59 13.92
C LEU A 166 -10.87 -0.36 14.97
N THR A 167 -10.54 -0.12 16.24
CA THR A 167 -11.22 -0.80 17.35
C THR A 167 -12.71 -0.47 17.36
N PRO A 168 -13.57 -1.24 18.07
CA PRO A 168 -14.98 -0.87 18.27
C PRO A 168 -15.18 0.49 18.97
N GLN A 169 -14.14 1.04 19.60
CA GLN A 169 -14.12 2.36 20.20
C GLN A 169 -13.66 3.45 19.22
N ASN A 170 -13.45 3.12 17.94
CA ASN A 170 -12.91 3.99 16.89
C ASN A 170 -11.53 4.54 17.24
N THR A 171 -10.65 3.69 17.77
CA THR A 171 -9.25 4.02 18.07
C THR A 171 -8.29 3.10 17.32
N GLU A 172 -7.03 3.52 17.18
CA GLU A 172 -5.97 2.67 16.64
C GLU A 172 -5.39 1.68 17.68
N SER A 173 -5.25 2.13 18.93
CA SER A 173 -4.78 1.37 20.12
C SER A 173 -3.82 0.22 19.83
N PRO A 174 -2.63 0.50 19.24
CA PRO A 174 -1.67 -0.53 18.84
C PRO A 174 -1.21 -1.44 19.99
N GLU A 175 -1.22 -0.94 21.23
CA GLU A 175 -0.84 -1.68 22.43
C GLU A 175 -1.69 -2.93 22.70
N LEU A 176 -2.90 -3.01 22.16
CA LEU A 176 -3.79 -4.16 22.34
C LEU A 176 -3.28 -5.43 21.65
N TRP A 177 -2.36 -5.29 20.68
CA TRP A 177 -1.94 -6.38 19.80
C TRP A 177 -0.53 -6.90 20.12
N VAL A 178 0.11 -6.38 21.17
CA VAL A 178 1.50 -6.72 21.55
C VAL A 178 1.73 -8.23 21.66
N GLU A 179 0.78 -8.98 22.22
CA GLU A 179 0.93 -10.44 22.36
C GLU A 179 1.00 -11.17 21.01
N ALA A 180 0.18 -10.75 20.03
CA ALA A 180 0.18 -11.33 18.69
C ALA A 180 1.48 -10.98 17.94
N TYR A 181 1.93 -9.73 18.04
CA TYR A 181 3.19 -9.28 17.45
C TYR A 181 4.41 -9.98 18.07
N ALA A 182 4.40 -10.20 19.39
CA ALA A 182 5.44 -10.97 20.06
C ALA A 182 5.43 -12.45 19.62
N LEU A 183 4.26 -13.04 19.34
CA LEU A 183 4.18 -14.39 18.79
C LEU A 183 4.75 -14.47 17.37
N ALA A 184 4.42 -13.49 16.52
CA ALA A 184 4.96 -13.37 15.17
C ALA A 184 6.49 -13.24 15.18
N GLU A 185 7.02 -12.38 16.05
CA GLU A 185 8.47 -12.22 16.24
C GLU A 185 9.20 -13.51 16.57
N ARG A 186 8.69 -14.28 17.53
CA ARG A 186 9.31 -15.55 17.96
C ARG A 186 9.45 -16.57 16.83
N HIS A 187 8.66 -16.41 15.76
CA HIS A 187 8.66 -17.29 14.59
C HIS A 187 9.26 -16.62 13.34
N GLY A 188 9.89 -15.47 13.49
CA GLY A 188 10.59 -14.79 12.40
C GLY A 188 9.68 -14.10 11.39
N LEU A 189 8.38 -13.96 11.68
CA LEU A 189 7.47 -13.16 10.86
C LEU A 189 7.82 -11.68 10.99
N ARG A 190 7.83 -10.97 9.86
CA ARG A 190 8.03 -9.52 9.86
C ARG A 190 6.75 -8.82 10.30
N ARG A 191 6.88 -7.55 10.70
CA ARG A 191 5.82 -6.80 11.38
C ARG A 191 5.75 -5.38 10.83
N THR A 192 4.54 -4.95 10.49
CA THR A 192 4.18 -3.59 10.10
C THR A 192 2.87 -3.22 10.79
N ALA A 193 2.49 -1.95 10.82
CA ALA A 193 1.25 -1.54 11.48
C ALA A 193 0.72 -0.20 10.96
N HIS A 194 -0.59 -0.12 10.75
CA HIS A 194 -1.29 1.16 10.62
C HIS A 194 -1.33 1.85 11.98
N VAL A 195 -0.66 3.00 12.07
CA VAL A 195 -0.65 3.87 13.25
C VAL A 195 -0.47 5.33 12.83
N ALA A 196 -0.91 6.26 13.69
CA ALA A 196 -0.77 7.69 13.48
C ALA A 196 -1.38 8.16 12.15
N GLU A 197 -2.49 7.56 11.74
CA GLU A 197 -3.20 7.80 10.49
C GLU A 197 -4.37 8.76 10.68
N ILE A 198 -5.24 8.48 11.65
CA ILE A 198 -6.55 9.13 11.79
C ILE A 198 -6.53 10.35 12.71
N PRO A 199 -7.53 11.25 12.60
CA PRO A 199 -7.71 12.32 13.58
C PRO A 199 -7.82 11.79 15.01
N GLY A 200 -7.00 12.33 15.91
CA GLY A 200 -6.94 11.91 17.32
C GLY A 200 -5.86 10.90 17.63
N SER A 201 -5.19 10.34 16.61
CA SER A 201 -3.97 9.56 16.80
C SER A 201 -2.80 10.44 17.23
N THR A 202 -1.74 9.83 17.76
CA THR A 202 -0.61 10.55 18.35
C THR A 202 0.72 10.00 17.86
N ALA A 203 1.76 10.83 17.92
CA ALA A 203 3.13 10.38 17.64
C ALA A 203 3.57 9.20 18.53
N ALA A 204 3.02 9.08 19.75
CA ALA A 204 3.32 7.95 20.65
C ALA A 204 2.89 6.59 20.06
N ALA A 205 1.86 6.55 19.20
CA ALA A 205 1.46 5.31 18.51
C ALA A 205 2.58 4.78 17.60
N VAL A 206 3.36 5.68 16.97
CA VAL A 206 4.55 5.31 16.19
C VAL A 206 5.61 4.71 17.09
N THR A 207 5.86 5.31 18.27
CA THR A 207 6.79 4.74 19.26
C THR A 207 6.35 3.36 19.72
N VAL A 208 5.06 3.15 20.01
CA VAL A 208 4.53 1.82 20.38
C VAL A 208 4.74 0.80 19.25
N ALA A 209 4.47 1.18 18.01
CA ALA A 209 4.67 0.30 16.87
C ALA A 209 6.15 -0.11 16.69
N ILE A 210 7.08 0.81 16.92
CA ILE A 210 8.52 0.55 16.83
C ILE A 210 8.99 -0.30 18.02
N GLU A 211 8.72 0.14 19.24
CA GLU A 211 9.37 -0.39 20.44
C GLU A 211 8.65 -1.60 21.04
N GLN A 212 7.32 -1.65 20.96
CA GLN A 212 6.53 -2.71 21.59
C GLN A 212 6.05 -3.75 20.58
N LEU A 213 5.64 -3.32 19.38
CA LEU A 213 5.24 -4.23 18.31
C LEU A 213 6.46 -4.75 17.52
N GLY A 214 7.59 -4.03 17.55
CA GLY A 214 8.80 -4.39 16.82
C GLY A 214 8.62 -4.31 15.30
N CYS A 215 7.88 -3.29 14.85
CA CYS A 215 7.61 -3.10 13.43
C CYS A 215 8.88 -2.70 12.68
N ALA A 216 9.10 -3.31 11.52
CA ALA A 216 10.22 -3.03 10.63
C ALA A 216 9.95 -1.85 9.69
N ARG A 217 8.67 -1.44 9.57
CA ARG A 217 8.17 -0.28 8.86
C ARG A 217 6.82 0.13 9.46
N ILE A 218 6.38 1.35 9.19
CA ILE A 218 5.14 1.93 9.69
C ILE A 218 4.22 2.23 8.51
N ASP A 219 2.96 1.87 8.63
CA ASP A 219 1.96 2.20 7.64
C ASP A 219 1.29 3.52 8.02
N HIS A 220 1.24 4.47 7.06
CA HIS A 220 0.90 5.88 7.27
C HIS A 220 1.89 6.66 8.14
N GLY A 221 1.64 6.73 9.45
CA GLY A 221 2.48 7.42 10.42
C GLY A 221 2.43 8.95 10.40
N TYR A 222 1.42 9.58 9.80
CA TYR A 222 1.37 11.03 9.56
C TYR A 222 1.45 11.88 10.83
N HIS A 223 0.79 11.44 11.91
CA HIS A 223 0.82 12.07 13.22
C HIS A 223 2.18 11.93 13.96
N VAL A 224 3.19 11.28 13.35
CA VAL A 224 4.59 11.37 13.82
C VAL A 224 5.05 12.83 13.90
N LEU A 225 4.54 13.69 13.01
CA LEU A 225 4.92 15.11 12.91
C LEU A 225 4.45 15.96 14.10
N ASP A 226 3.58 15.42 14.95
CA ASP A 226 3.06 16.14 16.11
C ASP A 226 4.07 16.20 17.26
N ASP A 227 5.11 15.36 17.23
CA ASP A 227 6.20 15.36 18.22
C ASP A 227 7.58 15.36 17.53
N PRO A 228 8.33 16.47 17.58
CA PRO A 228 9.68 16.56 17.02
C PRO A 228 10.67 15.52 17.55
N ALA A 229 10.50 15.05 18.79
CA ALA A 229 11.38 14.03 19.35
C ALA A 229 11.14 12.67 18.69
N VAL A 230 9.88 12.33 18.39
CA VAL A 230 9.54 11.09 17.68
C VAL A 230 9.98 11.18 16.22
N VAL A 231 9.85 12.35 15.57
CA VAL A 231 10.42 12.58 14.23
C VAL A 231 11.93 12.31 14.22
N GLU A 232 12.68 12.86 15.18
CA GLU A 232 14.12 12.67 15.25
C GLU A 232 14.50 11.20 15.50
N ALA A 233 13.78 10.51 16.38
CA ALA A 233 13.99 9.08 16.63
C ALA A 233 13.73 8.23 15.37
N ALA A 234 12.59 8.44 14.71
CA ALA A 234 12.24 7.74 13.47
C ALA A 234 13.25 8.03 12.34
N ARG A 235 13.71 9.29 12.23
CA ARG A 235 14.76 9.71 11.29
C ARG A 235 16.09 9.03 11.60
N ALA A 236 16.50 8.95 12.86
CA ALA A 236 17.75 8.30 13.24
C ALA A 236 17.73 6.79 12.92
N LEU A 237 16.57 6.14 13.08
CA LEU A 237 16.37 4.73 12.72
C LEU A 237 16.23 4.49 11.21
N GLN A 238 15.91 5.55 10.45
CA GLN A 238 15.50 5.45 9.03
C GLN A 238 14.39 4.41 8.82
N ILE A 239 13.49 4.28 9.79
CA ILE A 239 12.35 3.37 9.67
C ILE A 239 11.47 3.82 8.50
N PRO A 240 11.08 2.91 7.58
CA PRO A 240 10.22 3.27 6.46
C PRO A 240 8.80 3.61 6.91
N PHE A 241 8.23 4.63 6.29
CA PHE A 241 6.81 4.99 6.36
C PHE A 241 6.17 4.75 4.99
N THR A 242 5.17 3.88 4.92
CA THR A 242 4.41 3.60 3.69
C THR A 242 3.25 4.60 3.60
N CYS A 243 3.44 5.65 2.80
CA CYS A 243 2.51 6.77 2.71
C CYS A 243 1.59 6.67 1.50
N THR A 244 0.38 7.18 1.63
CA THR A 244 -0.72 7.02 0.66
C THR A 244 -1.40 8.37 0.35
N PRO A 245 -0.76 9.26 -0.43
CA PRO A 245 -1.21 10.64 -0.63
C PRO A 245 -2.67 10.81 -1.11
N TYR A 246 -3.17 9.98 -2.02
CA TYR A 246 -4.58 10.08 -2.44
C TYR A 246 -5.56 9.57 -1.39
N SER A 247 -5.22 8.51 -0.66
CA SER A 247 -6.01 8.04 0.49
C SER A 247 -6.23 9.16 1.50
N THR A 248 -5.16 9.88 1.88
CA THR A 248 -5.27 10.99 2.83
C THR A 248 -6.04 12.19 2.30
N ARG A 249 -6.03 12.43 0.99
CA ARG A 249 -6.88 13.45 0.37
C ARG A 249 -8.37 13.12 0.56
N VAL A 250 -8.74 11.85 0.38
CA VAL A 250 -10.14 11.38 0.48
C VAL A 250 -10.59 11.26 1.94
N LEU A 251 -9.79 10.61 2.78
CA LEU A 251 -10.17 10.27 4.16
C LEU A 251 -9.90 11.39 5.17
N SER A 252 -8.85 12.18 4.96
CA SER A 252 -8.42 13.24 5.89
C SER A 252 -8.68 14.65 5.37
N GLY A 253 -9.07 14.80 4.10
CA GLY A 253 -9.29 16.10 3.46
C GLY A 253 -8.02 16.92 3.27
N TRP A 254 -6.84 16.29 3.28
CA TRP A 254 -5.58 16.99 3.07
C TRP A 254 -5.35 17.28 1.59
N GLU A 255 -5.30 18.56 1.26
CA GLU A 255 -4.99 18.99 -0.11
C GLU A 255 -3.56 18.65 -0.51
N MET A 256 -3.39 18.34 -1.79
CA MET A 256 -2.09 17.94 -2.35
C MET A 256 -1.20 19.15 -2.58
N THR A 257 -0.67 19.73 -1.50
CA THR A 257 0.18 20.92 -1.52
C THR A 257 1.54 20.64 -0.90
N PRO A 258 2.51 21.56 -1.00
CA PRO A 258 3.76 21.46 -0.24
C PRO A 258 3.58 21.31 1.28
N GLU A 259 2.44 21.70 1.84
CA GLU A 259 2.13 21.58 3.27
C GLU A 259 1.58 20.20 3.67
N HIS A 260 1.29 19.33 2.69
CA HIS A 260 0.79 17.98 2.92
C HIS A 260 1.67 17.20 3.92
N PRO A 261 1.11 16.42 4.87
CA PRO A 261 1.91 15.70 5.87
C PRO A 261 3.01 14.82 5.27
N VAL A 262 2.73 14.09 4.19
CA VAL A 262 3.75 13.30 3.47
C VAL A 262 4.90 14.19 2.98
N ALA A 263 4.60 15.39 2.46
CA ALA A 263 5.63 16.33 2.02
C ALA A 263 6.48 16.83 3.19
N ARG A 264 5.85 17.08 4.35
CA ARG A 264 6.55 17.47 5.57
C ARG A 264 7.43 16.33 6.11
N MET A 265 6.96 15.08 6.08
CA MET A 265 7.74 13.90 6.46
C MET A 265 8.99 13.75 5.59
N ILE A 266 8.85 13.88 4.26
CA ILE A 266 9.98 13.82 3.32
C ILE A 266 11.00 14.94 3.62
N ARG A 267 10.55 16.18 3.84
CA ARG A 267 11.44 17.32 4.15
C ARG A 267 12.08 17.21 5.54
N ALA A 268 11.43 16.52 6.47
CA ALA A 268 12.00 16.18 7.78
C ALA A 268 13.07 15.07 7.70
N GLY A 269 13.31 14.49 6.52
CA GLY A 269 14.31 13.44 6.31
C GLY A 269 13.85 12.04 6.73
N LEU A 270 12.53 11.84 6.91
CA LEU A 270 11.97 10.52 7.16
C LEU A 270 12.06 9.66 5.89
N ASN A 271 12.22 8.35 6.09
CA ASN A 271 12.27 7.38 5.00
C ASN A 271 10.85 7.07 4.53
N VAL A 272 10.42 7.71 3.44
CA VAL A 272 9.05 7.60 2.92
C VAL A 272 9.03 6.79 1.64
N THR A 273 8.07 5.88 1.53
CA THR A 273 7.65 5.23 0.28
C THR A 273 6.23 5.67 -0.07
N LEU A 274 5.86 5.60 -1.35
CA LEU A 274 4.48 5.86 -1.77
C LEU A 274 3.77 4.57 -2.19
N SER A 275 2.48 4.46 -1.90
CA SER A 275 1.61 3.35 -2.28
C SER A 275 0.16 3.83 -2.44
N THR A 276 -0.70 3.01 -3.03
CA THR A 276 -2.07 3.41 -3.35
C THR A 276 -3.08 3.17 -2.24
N ASP A 277 -2.76 2.34 -1.24
CA ASP A 277 -3.71 1.92 -0.20
C ASP A 277 -4.86 1.09 -0.82
N ASP A 278 -6.02 1.70 -1.02
CA ASP A 278 -7.18 1.16 -1.71
C ASP A 278 -7.35 1.79 -3.11
N PRO A 279 -6.61 1.35 -4.15
CA PRO A 279 -6.50 2.08 -5.42
C PRO A 279 -7.84 2.33 -6.11
N THR A 280 -8.70 1.31 -6.15
CA THR A 280 -10.03 1.42 -6.76
C THR A 280 -10.89 2.42 -5.99
N PHE A 281 -10.87 2.36 -4.65
CA PHE A 281 -11.70 3.22 -3.82
C PHE A 281 -11.23 4.66 -3.81
N PHE A 282 -9.92 4.91 -3.85
CA PHE A 282 -9.38 6.27 -3.90
C PHE A 282 -9.20 6.81 -5.33
N ARG A 283 -9.64 6.05 -6.35
CA ARG A 283 -9.53 6.40 -7.77
C ARG A 283 -8.11 6.81 -8.13
N THR A 284 -7.16 6.06 -7.61
CA THR A 284 -5.73 6.29 -7.78
C THR A 284 -5.08 5.04 -8.36
N ASP A 285 -3.86 5.23 -8.82
CA ASP A 285 -2.99 4.17 -9.26
C ASP A 285 -1.55 4.58 -8.90
N LEU A 286 -0.65 3.59 -8.89
CA LEU A 286 0.73 3.81 -8.47
C LEU A 286 1.48 4.81 -9.37
N GLY A 287 1.06 4.96 -10.63
CA GLY A 287 1.55 5.98 -11.54
C GLY A 287 1.09 7.37 -11.12
N ARG A 288 -0.18 7.53 -10.74
CA ARG A 288 -0.80 8.76 -10.25
C ARG A 288 -0.18 9.25 -8.93
N GLU A 289 0.08 8.34 -8.00
CA GLU A 289 0.78 8.65 -6.73
C GLU A 289 2.13 9.33 -6.98
N TYR A 290 2.85 8.93 -8.03
CA TYR A 290 4.13 9.54 -8.36
C TYR A 290 3.95 10.76 -9.26
N ALA A 291 3.26 10.62 -10.40
CA ALA A 291 3.22 11.62 -11.46
C ALA A 291 2.39 12.86 -11.12
N GLN A 292 1.41 12.74 -10.21
CA GLN A 292 0.55 13.87 -9.80
C GLN A 292 0.84 14.30 -8.37
N ALA A 293 0.95 13.37 -7.41
CA ALA A 293 1.09 13.73 -6.00
C ALA A 293 2.46 14.37 -5.71
N LEU A 294 3.56 13.81 -6.21
CA LEU A 294 4.91 14.35 -5.94
C LEU A 294 5.09 15.79 -6.46
N PRO A 295 4.77 16.13 -7.72
CA PRO A 295 4.90 17.51 -8.20
C PRO A 295 4.02 18.50 -7.43
N ALA A 296 2.78 18.10 -7.11
CA ALA A 296 1.85 18.93 -6.34
C ALA A 296 2.34 19.18 -4.90
N MET A 297 3.02 18.20 -4.31
CA MET A 297 3.73 18.34 -3.02
C MET A 297 5.09 19.05 -3.12
N GLY A 298 5.53 19.46 -4.31
CA GLY A 298 6.77 20.21 -4.55
C GLY A 298 8.03 19.34 -4.73
N PHE A 299 7.88 18.10 -5.20
CA PHE A 299 8.99 17.17 -5.45
C PHE A 299 9.18 16.88 -6.95
N GLY A 300 10.42 16.61 -7.34
CA GLY A 300 10.81 16.41 -8.74
C GLY A 300 11.28 14.99 -9.06
N ALA A 301 11.91 14.84 -10.23
CA ALA A 301 12.41 13.57 -10.75
C ALA A 301 13.38 12.86 -9.77
N ALA A 302 14.33 13.61 -9.20
CA ALA A 302 15.32 13.07 -8.27
C ALA A 302 14.67 12.52 -6.98
N ASP A 303 13.62 13.18 -6.48
CA ASP A 303 12.87 12.70 -5.33
C ASP A 303 12.09 11.43 -5.65
N GLY A 304 11.41 11.39 -6.80
CA GLY A 304 10.70 10.19 -7.25
C GLY A 304 11.63 8.99 -7.39
N ALA A 305 12.81 9.16 -7.98
CA ALA A 305 13.81 8.10 -8.11
C ALA A 305 14.32 7.62 -6.73
N ARG A 306 14.55 8.54 -5.79
CA ARG A 306 14.95 8.21 -4.41
C ARG A 306 13.87 7.41 -3.69
N ILE A 307 12.61 7.83 -3.78
CA ILE A 307 11.46 7.15 -3.16
C ILE A 307 11.26 5.76 -3.76
N ALA A 308 11.40 5.61 -5.09
CA ALA A 308 11.33 4.31 -5.76
C ALA A 308 12.39 3.33 -5.24
N LEU A 309 13.62 3.78 -5.05
CA LEU A 309 14.71 2.98 -4.48
C LEU A 309 14.48 2.69 -2.98
N ALA A 310 13.94 3.65 -2.23
CA ALA A 310 13.54 3.44 -0.83
C ALA A 310 12.48 2.35 -0.69
N GLY A 311 11.57 2.22 -1.66
CA GLY A 311 10.62 1.09 -1.73
C GLY A 311 11.32 -0.27 -1.81
N VAL A 312 12.40 -0.39 -2.59
CA VAL A 312 13.20 -1.62 -2.63
C VAL A 312 13.85 -1.90 -1.27
N ASP A 313 14.42 -0.88 -0.63
CA ASP A 313 15.01 -0.99 0.71
C ASP A 313 14.00 -1.43 1.78
N ALA A 314 12.81 -0.85 1.74
CA ALA A 314 11.75 -1.08 2.72
C ALA A 314 10.97 -2.40 2.50
N SER A 315 11.08 -3.01 1.32
CA SER A 315 10.45 -4.30 1.04
C SER A 315 10.96 -5.41 1.96
N TRP A 316 10.22 -6.50 2.05
CA TRP A 316 10.55 -7.70 2.80
C TRP A 316 11.18 -8.79 1.93
N LEU A 317 11.59 -8.43 0.72
CA LEU A 317 12.39 -9.27 -0.15
C LEU A 317 13.69 -9.73 0.55
N PRO A 318 14.16 -10.95 0.26
CA PRO A 318 15.52 -11.39 0.59
C PRO A 318 16.59 -10.44 0.03
N ALA A 319 17.75 -10.37 0.69
CA ALA A 319 18.81 -9.42 0.35
C ALA A 319 19.28 -9.53 -1.12
N ASP A 320 19.45 -10.75 -1.62
CA ASP A 320 19.85 -11.02 -3.01
C ASP A 320 18.77 -10.60 -4.04
N ARG A 321 17.49 -10.66 -3.65
CA ARG A 321 16.38 -10.15 -4.48
C ARG A 321 16.35 -8.62 -4.46
N LYS A 322 16.57 -7.98 -3.30
CA LYS A 322 16.69 -6.51 -3.20
C LYS A 322 17.86 -5.98 -4.03
N GLU A 323 19.01 -6.63 -3.98
CA GLU A 323 20.19 -6.22 -4.77
C GLU A 323 19.92 -6.27 -6.28
N ARG A 324 19.30 -7.36 -6.76
CA ARG A 324 18.91 -7.49 -8.16
C ARG A 324 17.89 -6.43 -8.58
N LEU A 325 16.84 -6.24 -7.78
CA LEU A 325 15.80 -5.25 -8.07
C LEU A 325 16.36 -3.83 -8.05
N ARG A 326 17.26 -3.51 -7.11
CA ARG A 326 17.96 -2.21 -7.06
C ARG A 326 18.82 -1.97 -8.29
N ALA A 327 19.55 -2.99 -8.75
CA ALA A 327 20.37 -2.87 -9.95
C ALA A 327 19.49 -2.61 -11.18
N GLU A 328 18.37 -3.31 -11.31
CA GLU A 328 17.37 -3.08 -12.36
C GLU A 328 16.81 -1.65 -12.29
N PHE A 329 16.35 -1.21 -11.12
CA PHE A 329 15.80 0.12 -10.91
C PHE A 329 16.81 1.20 -11.28
N THR A 330 18.05 1.05 -10.82
CA THR A 330 19.15 1.98 -11.13
C THR A 330 19.40 2.07 -12.63
N GLY A 331 19.34 0.94 -13.36
CA GLY A 331 19.46 0.91 -14.80
C GLY A 331 18.32 1.65 -15.51
N GLN A 332 17.07 1.39 -15.12
CA GLN A 332 15.89 2.05 -15.69
C GLN A 332 15.89 3.56 -15.38
N ILE A 333 16.20 3.95 -14.15
CA ILE A 333 16.29 5.37 -13.74
C ILE A 333 17.32 6.10 -14.60
N ARG A 334 18.52 5.55 -14.82
CA ARG A 334 19.53 6.18 -15.69
C ARG A 334 19.05 6.36 -17.12
N ALA A 335 18.30 5.40 -17.66
CA ALA A 335 17.71 5.52 -18.99
C ALA A 335 16.64 6.63 -19.05
N LEU A 336 15.80 6.72 -18.02
CA LEU A 336 14.80 7.78 -17.89
C LEU A 336 15.45 9.16 -17.70
N ASP A 337 16.52 9.27 -16.91
CA ASP A 337 17.27 10.52 -16.69
C ASP A 337 17.83 11.05 -18.02
N ALA A 338 18.39 10.17 -18.85
CA ALA A 338 18.87 10.53 -20.18
C ALA A 338 17.73 11.02 -21.09
N ALA A 339 16.55 10.39 -21.03
CA ALA A 339 15.37 10.76 -21.82
C ALA A 339 14.68 12.06 -21.34
N LEU A 340 14.81 12.39 -20.05
CA LEU A 340 14.33 13.65 -19.46
C LEU A 340 15.27 14.80 -19.85
N GLY A 341 16.59 14.57 -19.83
CA GLY A 341 17.60 15.57 -20.21
C GLY A 341 17.70 15.86 -21.70
N SER A 342 17.15 15.00 -22.58
CA SER A 342 17.21 15.15 -24.03
C SER A 342 16.19 16.12 -24.64
N VAL A 343 15.58 17.03 -23.87
CA VAL A 343 14.71 18.08 -24.42
C VAL A 343 15.59 19.07 -25.21
N PRO A 344 15.42 19.22 -26.54
CA PRO A 344 16.16 20.22 -27.29
C PRO A 344 15.75 21.60 -26.78
N GLY A 345 16.68 22.33 -26.17
CA GLY A 345 16.51 23.75 -25.92
C GLY A 345 16.12 24.43 -27.22
N SER A 346 15.08 25.26 -27.16
CA SER A 346 14.73 26.23 -28.19
C SER A 346 16.01 26.93 -28.63
N GLY A 347 16.51 26.56 -29.81
CA GLY A 347 17.65 27.19 -30.42
C GLY A 347 17.36 28.67 -30.53
N SER A 348 18.09 29.48 -29.78
CA SER A 348 18.26 30.89 -30.08
C SER A 348 18.83 30.97 -31.49
N ALA A 349 17.98 31.30 -32.47
CA ALA A 349 18.43 31.67 -33.79
C ALA A 349 19.29 32.94 -33.64
N PRO A 350 20.52 32.96 -34.16
CA PRO A 350 21.30 34.19 -34.21
C PRO A 350 20.76 35.03 -35.36
N SER A 351 20.30 36.24 -35.06
CA SER A 351 20.24 37.36 -36.01
C SER A 351 20.52 38.67 -35.28
#